data_AF-A0AA48GXV9-F1
#
_entry.id   AF-A0AA48GXV9-F1
#
_cell.length_a   1.000
_cell.length_b   1.000
_cell.length_c   1.000
_cell.angle_alpha   90.00
_cell.angle_beta   90.00
_cell.angle_gamma   90.00
#
_symmetry.space_group_name_H-M   'P 1'
#
loop_
_entity.id
_entity.type
_entity.pdbx_description
1 polymer ?
#
loop_
_entity_poly.entity_id
_entity_poly.type
_entity_poly.pdbx_seq_one_letter_code
_entity_poly.pdbx_strand_id
1 'polypeptide(L)'
;MSTNPKPKNRMGKKKGDKCPSTVALRLRFAEEYVIDRNATKAAERVGVSPKSSRTTGWRWLQNAEVAAYIAELGQQQTEKAGVTSEWIINKLKNIASFDIRLAYRKNGTLVPITSLDDVTAESVAGMEVIEQSEGVMVDGDGNPVAVVPKLKKYKVLDKIAALKLLAQIKGMLVEKVDAKVTSDQPIIVKITSKRGQK
;
A
#
# COMPACT_ATOMS: atom_id res chain seq x y z
N MET A 1 -54.89 59.48 -3.24
CA MET A 1 -54.19 58.31 -3.79
C MET A 1 -52.70 58.60 -3.76
N SER A 2 -51.98 58.11 -2.74
CA SER A 2 -50.56 58.42 -2.52
C SER A 2 -49.71 57.21 -2.90
N THR A 3 -48.91 57.34 -3.95
CA THR A 3 -47.87 56.36 -4.30
C THR A 3 -46.54 57.07 -4.28
N ASN A 4 -45.71 56.76 -3.28
CA ASN A 4 -44.29 57.08 -3.32
C ASN A 4 -43.49 55.79 -3.06
N PRO A 5 -42.53 55.40 -3.93
CA PRO A 5 -41.84 54.13 -3.84
C PRO A 5 -40.70 54.17 -2.82
N LYS A 6 -40.53 53.11 -2.03
CA LYS A 6 -39.35 52.93 -1.18
C LYS A 6 -38.16 52.43 -2.00
N PRO A 7 -36.95 53.02 -1.86
CA PRO A 7 -35.77 52.58 -2.60
C PRO A 7 -35.18 51.31 -1.96
N LYS A 8 -34.90 50.28 -2.78
CA LYS A 8 -34.11 49.12 -2.35
C LYS A 8 -32.62 49.48 -2.36
N ASN A 9 -32.10 49.87 -1.21
CA ASN A 9 -30.67 50.07 -1.00
C ASN A 9 -29.96 48.71 -0.96
N ARG A 10 -29.42 48.24 -2.10
CA ARG A 10 -28.49 47.09 -2.14
C ARG A 10 -27.10 47.60 -1.77
N MET A 11 -26.77 47.56 -0.48
CA MET A 11 -25.41 47.78 -0.01
C MET A 11 -24.49 46.73 -0.63
N GLY A 12 -23.70 47.14 -1.62
CA GLY A 12 -22.59 46.37 -2.15
C GLY A 12 -21.58 46.13 -1.02
N LYS A 13 -21.37 44.88 -0.64
CA LYS A 13 -20.25 44.51 0.23
C LYS A 13 -18.97 44.79 -0.55
N LYS A 14 -18.22 45.80 -0.09
CA LYS A 14 -16.87 46.13 -0.55
C LYS A 14 -15.99 44.88 -0.45
N LYS A 15 -15.37 44.48 -1.56
CA LYS A 15 -14.27 43.51 -1.57
C LYS A 15 -13.02 44.21 -1.04
N GLY A 16 -12.90 44.27 0.28
CA GLY A 16 -11.69 44.67 0.99
C GLY A 16 -11.29 43.53 1.90
N ASP A 17 -10.25 42.82 1.49
CA ASP A 17 -9.20 42.17 2.28
C ASP A 17 -8.70 40.94 1.54
N LYS A 18 -7.45 41.01 1.10
CA LYS A 18 -6.77 39.97 0.32
C LYS A 18 -6.81 38.68 1.13
N CYS A 19 -7.66 37.75 0.71
CA CYS A 19 -7.67 36.40 1.26
C CYS A 19 -6.25 35.83 1.18
N PRO A 20 -5.78 35.07 2.19
CA PRO A 20 -4.53 34.33 2.08
C PRO A 20 -4.54 33.63 0.72
N SER A 21 -3.45 33.83 -0.04
CA SER A 21 -3.42 33.50 -1.46
C SER A 21 -4.04 32.12 -1.70
N THR A 22 -4.94 32.03 -2.68
CA THR A 22 -5.69 30.80 -2.96
C THR A 22 -4.77 29.61 -3.21
N VAL A 23 -3.50 29.88 -3.54
CA VAL A 23 -2.40 28.94 -3.71
C VAL A 23 -1.92 28.39 -2.36
N ALA A 24 -1.60 29.24 -1.37
CA ALA A 24 -1.11 28.77 -0.07
C ALA A 24 -2.14 27.89 0.66
N LEU A 25 -3.43 28.22 0.53
CA LEU A 25 -4.53 27.44 1.11
C LEU A 25 -4.66 26.05 0.46
N ARG A 26 -4.45 25.98 -0.85
CA ARG A 26 -4.46 24.72 -1.62
C ARG A 26 -3.28 23.81 -1.28
N LEU A 27 -2.10 24.39 -1.03
CA LEU A 27 -0.93 23.63 -0.60
C LEU A 27 -1.14 23.02 0.79
N ARG A 28 -1.63 23.81 1.76
CA ARG A 28 -2.01 23.28 3.08
C ARG A 28 -3.12 22.22 2.98
N PHE A 29 -4.04 22.38 2.05
CA PHE A 29 -5.08 21.37 1.82
C PHE A 29 -4.48 20.05 1.37
N ALA A 30 -3.48 20.07 0.48
CA ALA A 30 -2.78 18.87 0.06
C ALA A 30 -2.09 18.16 1.23
N GLU A 31 -1.40 18.92 2.10
CA GLU A 31 -0.76 18.39 3.32
C GLU A 31 -1.77 17.68 4.22
N GLU A 32 -2.91 18.32 4.48
CA GLU A 32 -4.01 17.74 5.28
C GLU A 32 -4.68 16.54 4.60
N TYR A 33 -4.81 16.57 3.27
CA TYR A 33 -5.45 15.51 2.52
C TYR A 33 -4.63 14.22 2.54
N VAL A 34 -3.29 14.29 2.50
CA VAL A 34 -2.46 13.08 2.48
C VAL A 34 -2.55 12.29 3.79
N ILE A 35 -2.94 12.92 4.92
CA ILE A 35 -3.07 12.27 6.23
C ILE A 35 -4.19 11.22 6.24
N ASP A 36 -5.39 11.56 5.77
CA ASP A 36 -6.58 10.70 5.89
C ASP A 36 -7.33 10.48 4.56
N ARG A 37 -6.81 11.04 3.45
CA ARG A 37 -7.42 11.04 2.11
C ARG A 37 -8.88 11.50 2.10
N ASN A 38 -9.24 12.39 3.03
CA ASN A 38 -10.58 12.93 3.14
C ASN A 38 -10.64 14.40 2.69
N ALA A 39 -11.11 14.63 1.47
CA ALA A 39 -11.18 15.97 0.88
C ALA A 39 -12.07 16.96 1.65
N THR A 40 -13.15 16.48 2.27
CA THR A 40 -14.07 17.38 2.99
C THR A 40 -13.42 17.84 4.30
N LYS A 41 -12.87 16.89 5.07
CA LYS A 41 -12.20 17.21 6.34
C LYS A 41 -10.92 18.01 6.14
N ALA A 42 -10.13 17.70 5.12
CA ALA A 42 -8.93 18.48 4.78
C ALA A 42 -9.29 19.94 4.45
N ALA A 43 -10.37 20.18 3.69
CA ALA A 43 -10.83 21.52 3.39
C ALA A 43 -11.32 22.27 4.65
N GLU A 44 -12.01 21.60 5.57
CA GLU A 44 -12.44 22.19 6.84
C GLU A 44 -11.25 22.60 7.72
N ARG A 45 -10.22 21.74 7.83
CA ARG A 45 -9.01 22.01 8.63
C ARG A 45 -8.23 23.22 8.15
N VAL A 46 -8.18 23.46 6.84
CA VAL A 46 -7.55 24.66 6.29
C VAL A 46 -8.43 25.91 6.35
N GLY A 47 -9.62 25.83 6.96
CA GLY A 47 -10.49 26.97 7.20
C GLY A 47 -11.53 27.25 6.12
N VAL A 48 -11.81 26.30 5.21
CA VAL A 48 -12.97 26.39 4.32
C VAL A 48 -14.24 26.17 5.13
N SER A 49 -15.28 26.97 4.87
CA SER A 49 -16.55 26.84 5.59
C SER A 49 -17.16 25.45 5.38
N PRO A 50 -17.74 24.79 6.41
CA PRO A 50 -18.27 23.43 6.31
C PRO A 50 -19.29 23.25 5.17
N LYS A 51 -20.10 24.28 4.92
CA LYS A 51 -21.10 24.30 3.83
C LYS A 51 -20.48 24.19 2.44
N SER A 52 -19.24 24.65 2.27
CA SER A 52 -18.51 24.65 1.00
C SER A 52 -17.38 23.63 0.92
N SER A 53 -16.98 23.00 2.03
CA SER A 53 -15.80 22.13 2.13
C SER A 53 -15.87 20.93 1.20
N ARG A 54 -17.04 20.29 1.07
CA ARG A 54 -17.24 19.16 0.15
C ARG A 54 -16.94 19.54 -1.30
N THR A 55 -17.57 20.62 -1.78
CA THR A 55 -17.41 21.08 -3.16
C THR A 55 -16.01 21.61 -3.41
N THR A 56 -15.46 22.36 -2.45
CA THR A 56 -14.13 22.98 -2.57
C THR A 56 -13.03 21.94 -2.57
N GLY A 57 -13.07 20.96 -1.65
CA GLY A 57 -12.11 19.87 -1.60
C GLY A 57 -12.07 19.06 -2.89
N TRP A 58 -13.24 18.70 -3.44
CA TRP A 58 -13.29 18.01 -4.74
C TRP A 58 -12.70 18.85 -5.87
N ARG A 59 -13.00 20.15 -5.89
CA ARG A 59 -12.48 21.08 -6.91
C ARG A 59 -10.97 21.25 -6.81
N TRP A 60 -10.40 21.22 -5.60
CA TRP A 60 -8.97 21.28 -5.38
C TRP A 60 -8.26 19.98 -5.74
N LEU A 61 -8.88 18.81 -5.52
CA LEU A 61 -8.31 17.54 -6.00
C LEU A 61 -8.18 17.47 -7.53
N GLN A 62 -9.06 18.14 -8.27
CA GLN A 62 -8.98 18.23 -9.73
C GLN A 62 -7.98 19.28 -10.23
N ASN A 63 -7.45 20.11 -9.35
CA ASN A 63 -6.47 21.10 -9.74
C ASN A 63 -5.11 20.41 -9.96
N ALA A 64 -4.52 20.62 -11.13
CA ALA A 64 -3.28 19.95 -11.52
C ALA A 64 -2.09 20.23 -10.56
N GLU A 65 -1.96 21.46 -10.06
CA GLU A 65 -0.89 21.83 -9.12
C GLU A 65 -1.06 21.10 -7.78
N VAL A 66 -2.29 21.02 -7.28
CA VAL A 66 -2.61 20.31 -6.03
C VAL A 66 -2.42 18.82 -6.19
N ALA A 67 -2.87 18.24 -7.32
CA ALA A 67 -2.68 16.82 -7.60
C ALA A 67 -1.19 16.45 -7.70
N ALA A 68 -0.37 17.30 -8.34
CA ALA A 68 1.07 17.11 -8.42
C ALA A 68 1.73 17.18 -7.03
N TYR A 69 1.35 18.16 -6.20
CA TYR A 69 1.91 18.29 -4.85
C TYR A 69 1.47 17.13 -3.92
N ILE A 70 0.24 16.63 -4.06
CA ILE A 70 -0.20 15.41 -3.36
C ILE A 70 0.64 14.20 -3.77
N ALA A 71 0.96 14.06 -5.06
CA ALA A 71 1.79 12.97 -5.54
C ALA A 71 3.23 13.07 -4.98
N GLU A 72 3.80 14.27 -4.95
CA GLU A 72 5.12 14.51 -4.35
C GLU A 72 5.14 14.18 -2.85
N LEU A 73 4.16 14.66 -2.09
CA LEU A 73 4.01 14.32 -0.66
C LEU A 73 3.87 12.81 -0.45
N GLY A 74 3.13 12.13 -1.32
CA GLY A 74 3.01 10.67 -1.31
C GLY A 74 4.36 9.98 -1.53
N GLN A 75 5.16 10.44 -2.50
CA GLN A 75 6.51 9.92 -2.76
C GLN A 75 7.42 10.14 -1.55
N GLN A 76 7.45 11.36 -0.99
CA GLN A 76 8.25 11.67 0.20
C GLN A 76 7.86 10.80 1.41
N GLN A 77 6.57 10.51 1.59
CA GLN A 77 6.12 9.61 2.65
C GLN A 77 6.59 8.17 2.42
N THR A 78 6.50 7.67 1.17
CA THR A 78 7.01 6.33 0.85
C THR A 78 8.52 6.21 1.01
N GLU A 79 9.27 7.24 0.66
CA GLU A 79 10.72 7.33 0.87
C GLU A 79 11.08 7.36 2.35
N LYS A 80 10.41 8.21 3.14
CA LYS A 80 10.61 8.28 4.60
C LYS A 80 10.28 6.97 5.31
N ALA A 81 9.24 6.27 4.85
CA ALA A 81 8.88 4.96 5.39
C ALA A 81 9.83 3.83 4.92
N GLY A 82 10.66 4.08 3.90
CA GLY A 82 11.54 3.07 3.31
C GLY A 82 10.81 1.96 2.53
N VAL A 83 9.50 2.12 2.30
CA VAL A 83 8.66 1.15 1.59
C VAL A 83 8.46 1.61 0.15
N THR A 84 9.55 1.58 -0.63
CA THR A 84 9.49 1.90 -2.06
C THR A 84 9.03 0.69 -2.88
N SER A 85 8.66 0.91 -4.15
CA SER A 85 8.31 -0.21 -5.04
C SER A 85 9.47 -1.19 -5.23
N GLU A 86 10.71 -0.69 -5.31
CA GLU A 86 11.91 -1.52 -5.38
C GLU A 86 12.09 -2.36 -4.11
N TRP A 87 11.83 -1.76 -2.94
CA TRP A 87 11.88 -2.48 -1.67
C TRP A 87 10.90 -3.66 -1.65
N ILE A 88 9.64 -3.43 -2.06
CA ILE A 88 8.61 -4.48 -2.15
C ILE A 88 9.03 -5.59 -3.12
N ILE A 89 9.51 -5.21 -4.31
CA ILE A 89 9.95 -6.17 -5.34
C ILE A 89 11.11 -7.02 -4.82
N ASN A 90 12.08 -6.41 -4.12
CA ASN A 90 13.21 -7.12 -3.54
C ASN A 90 12.76 -8.12 -2.46
N LYS A 91 11.84 -7.72 -1.58
CA LYS A 91 11.27 -8.64 -0.56
C LYS A 91 10.53 -9.81 -1.20
N LEU A 92 9.69 -9.56 -2.20
CA LEU A 92 8.99 -10.62 -2.93
C LEU A 92 9.96 -11.55 -3.66
N LYS A 93 11.05 -11.01 -4.23
CA LYS A 93 12.10 -11.79 -4.88
C LYS A 93 12.78 -12.73 -3.89
N ASN A 94 13.12 -12.23 -2.70
CA ASN A 94 13.78 -13.05 -1.67
C ASN A 94 12.91 -14.25 -1.27
N ILE A 95 11.63 -14.01 -0.98
CA ILE A 95 10.64 -15.07 -0.69
C ILE A 95 10.52 -16.06 -1.87
N ALA A 96 10.44 -15.54 -3.10
CA ALA A 96 10.36 -16.37 -4.29
C ALA A 96 11.63 -17.21 -4.53
N SER A 97 12.80 -16.69 -4.15
CA SER A 97 14.10 -17.36 -4.31
C SER A 97 14.46 -18.32 -3.17
N PHE A 98 13.60 -18.45 -2.15
CA PHE A 98 13.82 -19.34 -1.02
C PHE A 98 14.26 -20.75 -1.43
N ASP A 99 15.37 -21.21 -0.85
CA ASP A 99 15.88 -22.58 -0.93
C ASP A 99 15.99 -23.18 0.47
N ILE A 100 15.21 -24.22 0.71
CA ILE A 100 15.17 -24.93 2.00
C ILE A 100 16.52 -25.54 2.37
N ARG A 101 17.38 -25.87 1.40
CA ARG A 101 18.69 -26.50 1.66
C ARG A 101 19.62 -25.60 2.46
N LEU A 102 19.46 -24.27 2.33
CA LEU A 102 20.24 -23.29 3.07
C LEU A 102 19.87 -23.23 4.56
N ALA A 103 18.67 -23.71 4.93
CA ALA A 103 18.27 -23.84 6.32
C ALA A 103 18.95 -25.04 7.04
N TYR A 104 19.73 -25.86 6.32
CA TYR A 104 20.39 -27.05 6.86
C TYR A 104 21.91 -26.96 6.72
N ARG A 105 22.62 -27.46 7.73
CA ARG A 105 24.06 -27.72 7.66
C ARG A 105 24.33 -28.98 6.83
N LYS A 106 25.58 -29.17 6.41
CA LYS A 106 26.01 -30.35 5.64
C LYS A 106 25.70 -31.69 6.32
N ASN A 107 25.63 -31.70 7.66
CA ASN A 107 25.31 -32.88 8.47
C ASN A 107 23.79 -33.11 8.66
N GLY A 108 22.93 -32.36 7.96
CA GLY A 108 21.47 -32.50 8.04
C GLY A 108 20.84 -31.84 9.28
N THR A 109 21.61 -31.13 10.12
CA THR A 109 21.06 -30.37 11.25
C THR A 109 20.57 -28.99 10.82
N LEU A 110 19.47 -28.52 11.41
CA LEU A 110 18.94 -27.19 11.14
C LEU A 110 19.88 -26.10 11.65
N VAL A 111 20.08 -25.09 10.81
CA VAL A 111 20.83 -23.87 11.14
C VAL A 111 20.04 -23.06 12.17
N PRO A 112 20.67 -22.57 13.26
CA PRO A 112 20.03 -21.67 14.22
C PRO A 112 19.50 -20.40 13.54
N ILE A 113 18.38 -19.86 14.05
CA ILE A 113 17.71 -18.68 13.46
C ILE A 113 18.62 -17.45 13.37
N THR A 114 19.55 -17.31 14.31
CA THR A 114 20.54 -16.21 14.37
C THR A 114 21.65 -16.34 13.33
N SER A 115 21.74 -17.47 12.64
CA SER A 115 22.78 -17.80 11.67
C SER A 115 22.22 -18.17 10.30
N LEU A 116 20.93 -17.96 10.07
CA LEU A 116 20.33 -18.09 8.73
C LEU A 116 20.82 -16.94 7.85
N ASP A 117 20.98 -17.22 6.56
CA ASP A 117 21.19 -16.16 5.57
C ASP A 117 19.94 -15.27 5.46
N ASP A 118 20.14 -14.02 5.04
CA ASP A 118 19.07 -13.01 5.02
C ASP A 118 17.85 -13.46 4.20
N VAL A 119 18.06 -14.15 3.08
CA VAL A 119 16.98 -14.61 2.19
C VAL A 119 16.16 -15.72 2.84
N THR A 120 16.84 -16.71 3.43
CA THR A 120 16.20 -17.80 4.17
C THR A 120 15.48 -17.26 5.40
N ALA A 121 16.10 -16.35 6.16
CA ALA A 121 15.50 -15.71 7.33
C ALA A 121 14.24 -14.92 6.98
N GLU A 122 14.24 -14.14 5.90
CA GLU A 122 13.07 -13.40 5.42
C GLU A 122 11.91 -14.30 4.99
N SER A 123 12.22 -15.52 4.57
CA SER A 123 11.23 -16.48 4.10
C SER A 123 10.60 -17.32 5.22
N VAL A 124 11.12 -17.22 6.45
CA VAL A 124 10.57 -17.91 7.62
C VAL A 124 9.34 -17.15 8.13
N ALA A 125 8.17 -17.78 8.06
CA ALA A 125 6.92 -17.27 8.63
C ALA A 125 6.83 -17.51 10.14
N GLY A 126 7.51 -18.54 10.65
CA GLY A 126 7.59 -18.85 12.08
C GLY A 126 8.37 -20.12 12.37
N MET A 127 8.70 -20.35 13.64
CA MET A 127 9.39 -21.57 14.09
C MET A 127 8.67 -22.12 15.33
N GLU A 128 8.28 -23.39 15.27
CA GLU A 128 7.76 -24.14 16.41
C GLU A 128 8.90 -24.99 16.97
N VAL A 129 9.21 -24.79 18.24
CA VAL A 129 10.19 -25.60 18.98
C VAL A 129 9.42 -26.36 20.05
N ILE A 130 9.43 -27.68 19.94
CA ILE A 130 8.83 -28.58 20.93
C ILE A 130 9.99 -29.25 21.66
N GLU A 131 10.10 -28.97 22.94
CA GLU A 131 11.04 -29.63 23.84
C GLU A 131 10.34 -30.87 24.42
N GLN A 132 10.67 -32.04 23.91
CA GLN A 132 10.19 -33.30 24.49
C GLN A 132 11.25 -33.77 25.48
N SER A 133 10.86 -33.99 26.73
CA SER A 133 11.74 -34.63 27.72
C SER A 133 11.73 -36.13 27.46
N GLU A 134 12.82 -36.69 26.98
CA GLU A 134 12.95 -38.14 26.91
C GLU A 134 14.42 -38.57 27.06
N GLY A 135 14.70 -39.23 28.19
CA GLY A 135 15.96 -39.92 28.43
C GLY A 135 16.94 -39.18 29.34
N VAL A 136 17.56 -39.96 30.22
CA VAL A 136 18.79 -39.59 30.93
C VAL A 136 19.92 -40.30 30.19
N MET A 137 20.84 -39.54 29.61
CA MET A 137 22.11 -40.10 29.13
C MET A 137 23.17 -39.92 30.20
N VAL A 138 24.19 -40.76 30.19
CA VAL A 138 25.32 -40.64 31.12
C VAL A 138 26.45 -39.94 30.38
N ASP A 139 27.02 -38.88 30.95
CA ASP A 139 28.21 -38.23 30.38
C ASP A 139 29.47 -39.11 30.54
N GLY A 140 30.59 -38.68 29.96
CA GLY A 140 31.87 -39.41 30.01
C GLY A 140 32.41 -39.63 31.43
N ASP A 141 31.87 -38.92 32.42
CA ASP A 141 32.25 -38.95 33.83
C ASP A 141 31.25 -39.72 34.71
N GLY A 142 30.19 -40.31 34.13
CA GLY A 142 29.23 -41.14 34.87
C GLY A 142 28.02 -40.39 35.46
N ASN A 143 27.85 -39.10 35.20
CA ASN A 143 26.73 -38.31 35.70
C ASN A 143 25.51 -38.37 34.77
N PRO A 144 24.29 -38.42 35.33
CA PRO A 144 23.05 -38.37 34.55
C PRO A 144 22.82 -36.97 33.97
N VAL A 145 22.83 -36.86 32.65
CA VAL A 145 22.47 -35.68 31.87
C VAL A 145 21.11 -35.91 31.22
N ALA A 146 20.12 -35.09 31.59
CA ALA A 146 18.83 -35.10 30.92
C ALA A 146 18.99 -34.70 29.45
N VAL A 147 18.63 -35.59 28.53
CA VAL A 147 18.59 -35.26 27.11
C VAL A 147 17.17 -34.88 26.75
N VAL A 148 17.01 -33.65 26.31
CA VAL A 148 15.72 -33.11 25.87
C VAL A 148 15.76 -33.06 24.34
N PRO A 149 15.25 -34.09 23.63
CA PRO A 149 15.08 -34.00 22.19
C PRO A 149 14.23 -32.76 21.83
N LYS A 150 14.81 -31.86 21.05
CA LYS A 150 14.13 -30.66 20.55
C LYS A 150 13.66 -30.90 19.13
N LEU A 151 12.35 -31.04 18.93
CA LEU A 151 11.75 -31.02 17.61
C LEU A 151 11.63 -29.57 17.15
N LYS A 152 12.24 -29.25 16.01
CA LYS A 152 12.18 -27.91 15.39
C LYS A 152 11.44 -28.01 14.08
N LYS A 153 10.40 -27.20 13.92
CA LYS A 153 9.59 -27.11 12.70
C LYS A 153 9.57 -25.67 12.21
N TYR A 154 10.02 -25.45 10.98
CA TYR A 154 9.89 -24.16 10.31
C TYR A 154 8.56 -24.07 9.56
N LYS A 155 7.86 -22.96 9.74
CA LYS A 155 6.81 -22.48 8.85
C LYS A 155 7.46 -21.49 7.89
N VAL A 156 7.31 -21.71 6.60
CA VAL A 156 7.86 -20.84 5.55
C VAL A 156 6.73 -20.09 4.84
N LEU A 157 7.04 -18.92 4.30
CA LEU A 157 6.12 -18.13 3.50
C LEU A 157 5.81 -18.83 2.17
N ASP A 158 4.64 -18.51 1.58
CA ASP A 158 4.21 -19.10 0.33
C ASP A 158 4.97 -18.51 -0.88
N LYS A 159 5.93 -19.30 -1.38
CA LYS A 159 6.71 -19.02 -2.59
C LYS A 159 5.85 -18.82 -3.83
N ILE A 160 4.75 -19.56 -3.97
CA ILE A 160 3.86 -19.48 -5.13
C ILE A 160 3.09 -18.16 -5.10
N ALA A 161 2.61 -17.74 -3.93
CA ALA A 161 1.95 -16.44 -3.77
C ALA A 161 2.89 -15.28 -4.14
N ALA A 162 4.15 -15.32 -3.67
CA ALA A 162 5.14 -14.30 -4.01
C ALA A 162 5.41 -14.21 -5.53
N LEU A 163 5.56 -15.35 -6.20
CA LEU A 163 5.73 -15.41 -7.66
C LEU A 163 4.51 -14.89 -8.42
N LYS A 164 3.29 -15.18 -7.96
CA LYS A 164 2.05 -14.64 -8.56
C LYS A 164 2.00 -13.12 -8.46
N LEU A 165 2.31 -12.55 -7.30
CA LEU A 165 2.34 -11.10 -7.12
C LEU A 165 3.40 -10.45 -8.03
N LEU A 166 4.59 -11.05 -8.15
CA LEU A 166 5.61 -10.58 -9.09
C LEU A 166 5.14 -10.66 -10.54
N ALA A 167 4.48 -11.75 -10.94
CA ALA A 167 3.92 -11.91 -12.27
C ALA A 167 2.80 -10.90 -12.58
N GLN A 168 1.96 -10.56 -11.58
CA GLN A 168 0.97 -9.50 -11.68
C GLN A 168 1.63 -8.12 -11.85
N ILE A 169 2.64 -7.79 -11.04
CA ILE A 169 3.40 -6.54 -11.15
C ILE A 169 4.04 -6.41 -12.55
N LYS A 170 4.49 -7.53 -13.13
CA LYS A 170 5.05 -7.57 -14.49
C LYS A 170 4.00 -7.65 -15.61
N GLY A 171 2.71 -7.68 -15.29
CA GLY A 171 1.64 -7.79 -16.28
C GLY A 171 1.63 -9.12 -17.05
N MET A 172 2.25 -10.17 -16.51
CA MET A 172 2.32 -11.50 -17.14
C MET A 172 1.03 -12.30 -16.95
N LEU A 173 0.22 -11.94 -15.97
CA LEU A 173 -1.06 -12.57 -15.69
C LEU A 173 -2.18 -11.72 -16.30
N VAL A 174 -2.98 -12.34 -17.15
CA VAL A 174 -4.22 -11.75 -17.68
C VAL A 174 -5.35 -12.14 -16.74
N GLU A 175 -5.98 -11.17 -16.08
CA GLU A 175 -7.23 -11.41 -15.37
C GLU A 175 -8.33 -11.64 -16.40
N LYS A 176 -8.86 -12.86 -16.42
CA LYS A 176 -10.02 -13.19 -17.26
C LYS A 176 -11.27 -12.66 -16.55
N VAL A 177 -11.79 -11.54 -17.02
CA VAL A 177 -13.06 -10.99 -16.53
C VAL A 177 -14.19 -11.71 -17.24
N ASP A 178 -14.84 -12.64 -16.53
CA ASP A 178 -16.08 -13.25 -17.01
C ASP A 178 -17.23 -12.24 -16.82
N ALA A 179 -17.45 -11.41 -17.86
CA ALA A 179 -18.59 -10.53 -17.90
C ALA A 179 -19.87 -11.35 -18.12
N LYS A 180 -20.65 -11.58 -17.06
CA LYS A 180 -22.05 -12.01 -17.21
C LYS A 180 -22.84 -10.80 -17.74
N VAL A 181 -23.06 -10.78 -19.05
CA VAL A 181 -23.95 -9.81 -19.70
C VAL A 181 -25.38 -10.18 -19.33
N THR A 182 -25.95 -9.46 -18.37
CA THR A 182 -27.39 -9.48 -18.09
C THR A 182 -28.05 -8.29 -18.79
N SER A 183 -28.11 -8.31 -20.11
CA SER A 183 -29.07 -7.50 -20.87
C SER A 183 -29.17 -7.99 -22.32
N ASP A 184 -30.40 -8.15 -22.80
CA ASP A 184 -30.76 -8.45 -24.19
C ASP A 184 -30.46 -7.27 -25.14
N GLN A 185 -29.27 -6.66 -25.05
CA GLN A 185 -28.85 -5.62 -25.98
C GLN A 185 -27.66 -6.10 -26.81
N PRO A 186 -27.73 -6.03 -28.16
CA PRO A 186 -26.67 -6.51 -29.02
C PRO A 186 -25.42 -5.64 -28.88
N ILE A 187 -24.28 -6.28 -28.59
CA ILE A 187 -22.98 -5.64 -28.56
C ILE A 187 -22.54 -5.39 -30.01
N ILE A 188 -22.61 -4.14 -30.47
CA ILE A 188 -22.08 -3.73 -31.79
C ILE A 188 -20.58 -3.46 -31.64
N VAL A 189 -19.75 -4.42 -32.05
CA VAL A 189 -18.29 -4.25 -32.10
C VAL A 189 -17.92 -3.68 -33.48
N LYS A 190 -17.56 -2.39 -33.54
CA LYS A 190 -16.92 -1.79 -34.73
C LYS A 190 -15.45 -2.24 -34.78
N ILE A 191 -15.17 -3.33 -35.48
CA ILE A 191 -13.79 -3.74 -35.78
C ILE A 191 -13.27 -2.86 -36.92
N THR A 192 -12.38 -1.91 -36.61
CA THR A 192 -11.59 -1.19 -37.64
C THR A 192 -10.26 -1.92 -37.82
N SER A 193 -10.20 -2.81 -38.80
CA SER A 193 -8.93 -3.37 -39.27
C SER A 193 -8.16 -2.30 -40.04
N LYS A 194 -7.04 -1.82 -39.48
CA LYS A 194 -6.02 -1.10 -40.26
C LYS A 194 -5.27 -2.14 -41.10
N ARG A 195 -5.58 -2.24 -42.40
CA ARG A 195 -4.70 -2.89 -43.36
C ARG A 195 -3.39 -2.11 -43.39
N GLY A 196 -2.28 -2.77 -43.08
CA GLY A 196 -0.94 -2.21 -43.22
C GLY A 196 -0.70 -1.73 -44.64
N GLN A 197 -0.18 -0.51 -44.77
CA GLN A 197 0.42 -0.05 -46.02
C GLN A 197 1.93 -0.29 -45.94
N LYS A 198 2.38 -1.09 -46.91
CA LYS A 198 3.73 -1.28 -47.49
C LYS A 198 4.92 -1.42 -46.55
#